data_AF-A0A0M9ECR3-F1
#
_entry.id   AF-A0A0M9ECR3-F1
#
_cell.length_a   1.000
_cell.length_b   1.000
_cell.length_c   1.000
_cell.angle_alpha   90.00
_cell.angle_beta   90.00
_cell.angle_gamma   90.00
#
_symmetry.space_group_name_H-M   'P 1'
#
loop_
_entity.id
_entity.type
_entity.pdbx_description
1 polymer ?
#
loop_
_entity_poly.entity_id
_entity_poly.type
_entity_poly.pdbx_seq_one_letter_code
_entity_poly.pdbx_strand_id
1 'polypeptide(L)'
;MILSSDLFWKPSCSLIRFVFATTSRGPIILMCSDLTMCPINALELYSRRIRIETMFDMLKNLLCVFRYRFWTKKLPPESRKPKKNKKLKNPPTTSLPTIKKCWDAYEKFVMLGVISLGLLQLISLKFSESVWNQFSGFLRSRSREIPSERTSKIVISNLLVMNFCSFALTGILLKIKDYFLQKKISKQKHL
;
A
#
# COMPACT_ATOMS: atom_id res chain seq x y z
N MET A 1 -27.39 -1.43 -20.05
CA MET A 1 -28.10 -2.73 -20.00
C MET A 1 -27.30 -3.68 -19.12
N ILE A 2 -27.96 -4.43 -18.23
CA ILE A 2 -27.32 -5.42 -17.34
C ILE A 2 -28.07 -6.74 -17.52
N LEU A 3 -27.33 -7.82 -17.77
CA LEU A 3 -27.86 -9.17 -17.97
C LEU A 3 -27.04 -10.15 -17.13
N SER A 4 -27.66 -11.25 -16.72
CA SER A 4 -26.96 -12.34 -16.05
C SER A 4 -27.40 -13.70 -16.55
N SER A 5 -26.46 -14.63 -16.63
CA SER A 5 -26.72 -16.02 -17.01
C SER A 5 -25.77 -16.95 -16.29
N ASP A 6 -26.27 -18.11 -15.88
CA ASP A 6 -25.48 -19.12 -15.20
C ASP A 6 -25.00 -20.13 -16.26
N LEU A 7 -23.68 -20.19 -16.46
CA LEU A 7 -23.07 -21.00 -17.51
C LEU A 7 -22.03 -21.95 -16.90
N PHE A 8 -21.89 -23.12 -17.51
CA PHE A 8 -20.88 -24.08 -17.10
C PHE A 8 -19.48 -23.64 -17.57
N TRP A 9 -18.52 -23.57 -16.65
CA TRP A 9 -17.15 -23.16 -16.94
C TRP A 9 -16.18 -24.34 -16.83
N LYS A 10 -15.74 -24.85 -17.98
CA LYS A 10 -14.89 -26.06 -18.09
C LYS A 10 -13.62 -26.04 -17.21
N PRO A 11 -12.85 -24.95 -17.10
CA PRO A 11 -11.68 -24.90 -16.22
C PRO A 11 -11.95 -25.08 -14.73
N SER A 12 -13.15 -24.68 -14.27
CA SER A 12 -13.54 -24.83 -12.86
C SER A 12 -14.43 -26.07 -12.63
N CYS A 13 -14.85 -26.74 -13.70
CA CYS A 13 -15.83 -27.83 -13.68
C CYS A 13 -17.10 -27.50 -12.87
N SER A 14 -17.52 -26.24 -12.84
CA SER A 14 -18.65 -25.75 -12.06
C SER A 14 -19.48 -24.73 -12.82
N LEU A 15 -20.73 -24.54 -12.38
CA LEU A 15 -21.55 -23.41 -12.82
C LEU A 15 -20.99 -22.11 -12.23
N ILE A 16 -20.90 -21.09 -13.08
CA ILE A 16 -20.48 -19.75 -12.73
C ILE A 16 -21.53 -18.78 -13.25
N ARG A 17 -21.88 -17.77 -12.44
CA ARG A 17 -22.74 -16.69 -12.87
C ARG A 17 -21.94 -15.68 -13.67
N PHE A 18 -22.33 -15.49 -14.93
CA PHE A 18 -21.81 -14.46 -15.81
C PHE A 18 -22.72 -13.24 -15.72
N VAL A 19 -22.13 -12.08 -15.46
CA VAL A 19 -22.84 -10.80 -15.45
C VAL A 19 -22.28 -9.94 -16.59
N PHE A 20 -23.14 -9.63 -17.54
CA PHE A 20 -22.82 -8.74 -18.66
C PHE A 20 -23.38 -7.34 -18.36
N ALA A 21 -22.52 -6.33 -18.45
CA ALA A 21 -22.93 -4.93 -18.25
C ALA A 21 -22.36 -4.04 -19.35
N THR A 22 -23.19 -3.18 -19.91
CA THR A 22 -22.76 -2.09 -20.80
C THR A 22 -22.53 -0.83 -19.97
N THR A 23 -21.27 -0.37 -19.91
CA THR A 23 -20.87 0.86 -19.22
C THR A 23 -20.57 1.98 -20.22
N SER A 24 -20.37 3.20 -19.73
CA SER A 24 -19.94 4.34 -20.56
C SER A 24 -18.58 4.13 -21.24
N ARG A 25 -17.77 3.18 -20.76
CA ARG A 25 -16.45 2.83 -21.32
C ARG A 25 -16.47 1.58 -22.20
N GLY A 26 -17.65 0.99 -22.42
CA GLY A 26 -17.81 -0.23 -23.19
C GLY A 26 -18.41 -1.39 -22.39
N PRO A 27 -18.65 -2.53 -23.06
CA PRO A 27 -19.19 -3.73 -22.45
C PRO A 27 -18.14 -4.42 -21.56
N ILE A 28 -18.59 -4.94 -20.43
CA ILE A 28 -17.77 -5.72 -19.50
C ILE A 28 -18.50 -7.02 -19.14
N ILE A 29 -17.72 -8.05 -18.85
CA ILE A 29 -18.19 -9.35 -18.35
C ILE A 29 -17.54 -9.60 -16.99
N LEU A 30 -18.37 -9.87 -15.99
CA LEU A 30 -17.94 -10.30 -14.66
C LEU A 30 -18.31 -11.76 -14.47
N MET A 31 -17.47 -12.48 -13.73
CA MET A 31 -17.68 -13.87 -13.37
C MET A 31 -17.77 -13.98 -11.84
N CYS A 32 -18.80 -14.64 -11.34
CA CYS A 32 -19.03 -14.85 -9.91
C CYS A 32 -19.29 -16.33 -9.63
N SER A 33 -18.60 -16.89 -8.63
CA SER A 33 -18.84 -18.27 -8.18
C SER A 33 -20.16 -18.42 -7.43
N ASP A 34 -20.69 -17.33 -6.87
CA ASP A 34 -21.98 -17.30 -6.20
C ASP A 34 -23.12 -17.11 -7.22
N LEU A 35 -23.92 -18.17 -7.38
CA LEU A 35 -25.08 -18.22 -8.29
C LEU A 35 -26.31 -17.49 -7.74
N THR A 36 -26.27 -16.95 -6.52
CA THR A 36 -27.38 -16.15 -5.97
C THR A 36 -27.12 -14.66 -6.07
N MET A 37 -25.89 -14.27 -6.40
CA MET A 37 -25.45 -12.87 -6.45
C MET A 37 -26.30 -12.06 -7.42
N CYS A 38 -26.84 -10.93 -6.94
CA CYS A 38 -27.57 -9.98 -7.76
C CYS A 38 -26.60 -9.29 -8.75
N PRO A 39 -26.95 -9.15 -10.05
CA PRO A 39 -26.07 -8.57 -11.06
C PRO A 39 -25.62 -7.14 -10.73
N ILE A 40 -26.50 -6.35 -10.10
CA ILE A 40 -26.17 -4.99 -9.66
C ILE A 40 -25.12 -4.99 -8.54
N ASN A 41 -25.22 -5.93 -7.59
CA ASN A 41 -24.29 -6.06 -6.47
C ASN A 41 -22.92 -6.53 -6.97
N ALA A 42 -22.89 -7.47 -7.92
CA ALA A 42 -21.64 -7.90 -8.56
C ALA A 42 -20.90 -6.73 -9.22
N LEU A 43 -21.64 -5.86 -9.91
CA LEU A 43 -21.09 -4.67 -10.54
C LEU A 43 -20.62 -3.63 -9.51
N GLU A 44 -21.37 -3.43 -8.42
CA GLU A 44 -20.97 -2.52 -7.34
C GLU A 44 -19.68 -3.02 -6.67
N LEU A 45 -19.61 -4.30 -6.31
CA LEU A 45 -18.43 -4.94 -5.72
C LEU A 45 -17.22 -4.83 -6.64
N TYR A 46 -17.39 -5.10 -7.93
CA TYR A 46 -16.33 -4.90 -8.92
C TYR A 46 -15.87 -3.43 -8.98
N SER A 47 -16.80 -2.49 -8.89
CA SER A 47 -16.49 -1.05 -8.88
C SER A 47 -15.69 -0.65 -7.63
N ARG A 48 -15.81 -1.37 -6.51
CA ARG A 48 -14.98 -1.15 -5.31
C ARG A 48 -13.51 -1.52 -5.53
N ARG A 49 -13.13 -2.23 -6.60
CA ARG A 49 -11.71 -2.56 -6.89
C ARG A 49 -10.82 -1.32 -6.97
N ILE A 50 -11.38 -0.18 -7.37
CA ILE A 50 -10.65 1.09 -7.45
C ILE A 50 -10.04 1.48 -6.09
N ARG A 51 -10.64 1.02 -4.98
CA ARG A 51 -10.10 1.24 -3.64
C ARG A 51 -8.72 0.62 -3.47
N ILE A 52 -8.50 -0.56 -4.05
CA ILE A 52 -7.20 -1.23 -4.02
C ILE A 52 -6.18 -0.44 -4.83
N GLU A 53 -6.56 0.03 -6.02
CA GLU A 53 -5.68 0.89 -6.86
C GLU A 53 -5.31 2.18 -6.13
N THR A 54 -6.29 2.85 -5.49
CA THR A 54 -6.01 4.05 -4.68
C THR A 54 -5.15 3.74 -3.46
N MET A 55 -5.33 2.58 -2.82
CA MET A 55 -4.48 2.16 -1.70
C MET A 55 -3.03 1.97 -2.15
N PHE A 56 -2.81 1.31 -3.30
CA PHE A 56 -1.47 1.19 -3.88
C PHE A 56 -0.86 2.52 -4.27
N ASP A 57 -1.67 3.45 -4.79
CA ASP A 57 -1.22 4.82 -5.07
C ASP A 57 -0.75 5.53 -3.80
N MET A 58 -1.50 5.43 -2.69
CA MET A 58 -1.09 5.98 -1.40
C MET A 58 0.20 5.32 -0.88
N LEU A 59 0.33 4.00 -0.96
CA LEU A 59 1.56 3.31 -0.53
C LEU A 59 2.77 3.74 -1.36
N LYS A 60 2.60 3.87 -2.69
CA LYS A 60 3.67 4.20 -3.63
C LYS A 60 4.06 5.67 -3.57
N ASN A 61 3.09 6.57 -3.69
CA ASN A 61 3.34 7.98 -3.93
C ASN A 61 3.27 8.82 -2.65
N LEU A 62 2.38 8.48 -1.70
CA LEU A 62 2.27 9.21 -0.44
C LEU A 62 3.29 8.72 0.59
N LEU A 63 3.35 7.40 0.83
CA LEU A 63 4.21 6.80 1.84
C LEU A 63 5.57 6.32 1.31
N CYS A 64 5.74 6.24 -0.02
CA CYS A 64 7.00 5.82 -0.64
C CYS A 64 7.48 4.41 -0.21
N VAL A 65 6.54 3.53 0.11
CA VAL A 65 6.81 2.18 0.66
C VAL A 65 7.59 1.30 -0.31
N PHE A 66 7.51 1.55 -1.62
CA PHE A 66 8.26 0.80 -2.63
C PHE A 66 9.61 1.44 -3.01
N ARG A 67 10.05 2.49 -2.32
CA ARG A 67 11.35 3.17 -2.57
C ARG A 67 12.48 2.68 -1.63
N TYR A 68 12.33 1.49 -1.06
CA TYR A 68 13.37 0.88 -0.22
C TYR A 68 14.64 0.54 -1.01
N ARG A 69 15.77 0.39 -0.29
CA ARG A 69 17.08 0.09 -0.87
C ARG A 69 17.73 -1.18 -0.27
N PHE A 70 16.94 -2.13 0.22
CA PHE A 70 17.45 -3.36 0.86
C PHE A 70 17.91 -4.42 -0.16
N TRP A 71 18.75 -4.07 -1.13
CA TRP A 71 19.06 -4.96 -2.26
C TRP A 71 20.22 -5.91 -1.95
N THR A 72 20.18 -7.12 -2.52
CA THR A 72 21.26 -8.11 -2.43
C THR A 72 21.79 -8.45 -3.82
N LYS A 73 23.12 -8.45 -3.98
CA LYS A 73 23.80 -8.93 -5.21
C LYS A 73 23.82 -10.46 -5.32
N LYS A 74 23.41 -11.18 -4.26
CA LYS A 74 23.44 -12.64 -4.24
C LYS A 74 22.25 -13.29 -4.95
N LEU A 75 21.23 -12.51 -5.31
CA LEU A 75 20.12 -13.01 -6.13
C LEU A 75 20.60 -13.18 -7.58
N PRO A 76 20.27 -14.30 -8.25
CA PRO A 76 20.58 -14.44 -9.67
C PRO A 76 19.84 -13.36 -10.46
N PRO A 77 20.49 -12.73 -11.47
CA PRO A 77 19.84 -11.74 -12.32
C PRO A 77 18.74 -12.41 -13.15
N GLU A 78 17.53 -11.87 -13.06
CA GLU A 78 16.39 -12.34 -13.86
C GLU A 78 16.25 -11.49 -15.12
N SER A 79 15.83 -12.12 -16.23
CA SER A 79 15.64 -11.39 -17.48
C SER A 79 14.45 -10.44 -17.37
N ARG A 80 14.60 -9.20 -17.84
CA ARG A 80 13.48 -8.25 -17.96
C ARG A 80 12.44 -8.66 -19.02
N LYS A 81 12.79 -9.60 -19.90
CA LYS A 81 11.89 -10.14 -20.92
C LYS A 81 11.16 -11.36 -20.35
N PRO A 82 9.83 -11.43 -20.45
CA PRO A 82 9.09 -12.59 -19.95
C PRO A 82 9.55 -13.85 -20.69
N LYS A 83 10.04 -14.84 -19.93
CA LYS A 83 10.38 -16.17 -20.43
C LYS A 83 9.43 -17.17 -19.82
N LYS A 84 9.14 -18.26 -20.53
CA LYS A 84 8.34 -19.37 -19.97
C LYS A 84 9.02 -19.87 -18.69
N ASN A 85 8.26 -20.00 -17.59
CA ASN A 85 8.71 -20.50 -16.28
C ASN A 85 9.01 -22.02 -16.30
N LYS A 86 9.71 -22.52 -17.33
CA LYS A 86 9.99 -23.95 -17.51
C LYS A 86 11.12 -24.45 -16.59
N LYS A 87 12.03 -23.57 -16.15
CA LYS A 87 13.18 -23.92 -15.30
C LYS A 87 13.46 -22.79 -14.31
N LEU A 88 12.72 -22.77 -13.20
CA LEU A 88 13.07 -21.92 -12.06
C LEU A 88 14.37 -22.46 -11.44
N LYS A 89 15.42 -21.63 -11.37
CA LYS A 89 16.69 -22.00 -10.74
C LYS A 89 16.68 -21.53 -9.30
N ASN A 90 16.87 -22.45 -8.37
CA ASN A 90 17.07 -22.06 -6.97
C ASN A 90 18.40 -21.31 -6.82
N PRO A 91 18.44 -20.24 -6.00
CA PRO A 91 19.70 -19.58 -5.70
C PRO A 91 20.64 -20.51 -4.92
N PRO A 92 21.96 -20.28 -4.98
CA PRO A 92 22.95 -21.15 -4.32
C PRO A 92 22.71 -21.19 -2.81
N THR A 93 22.85 -22.39 -2.21
CA THR A 93 22.53 -22.67 -0.79
C THR A 93 23.29 -21.76 0.19
N THR A 94 24.53 -21.41 -0.12
CA THR A 94 25.38 -20.48 0.66
C THR A 94 24.83 -19.06 0.72
N SER A 95 24.03 -18.65 -0.27
CA SER A 95 23.45 -17.30 -0.35
C SER A 95 22.04 -17.18 0.23
N LEU A 96 21.35 -18.31 0.41
CA LEU A 96 19.98 -18.39 0.93
C LEU A 96 19.75 -17.57 2.21
N PRO A 97 20.60 -17.61 3.25
CA PRO A 97 20.31 -16.88 4.47
C PRO A 97 20.28 -15.36 4.24
N THR A 98 21.16 -14.84 3.36
CA THR A 98 21.17 -13.42 3.03
C THR A 98 19.97 -13.02 2.19
N ILE A 99 19.56 -13.88 1.24
CA ILE A 99 18.39 -13.65 0.39
C ILE A 99 17.11 -13.64 1.23
N LYS A 100 16.96 -14.61 2.14
CA LYS A 100 15.82 -14.66 3.07
C LYS A 100 15.74 -13.40 3.93
N LYS A 101 16.86 -12.97 4.55
CA LYS A 101 16.90 -11.71 5.32
C LYS A 101 16.50 -10.48 4.50
N CYS A 102 16.89 -10.45 3.22
CA CYS A 102 16.53 -9.38 2.29
C CYS A 102 15.03 -9.38 1.99
N TRP A 103 14.43 -10.55 1.75
CA TRP A 103 12.98 -10.70 1.60
C TRP A 103 12.22 -10.34 2.87
N ASP A 104 12.66 -10.84 4.02
CA ASP A 104 12.07 -10.47 5.31
C ASP A 104 12.07 -8.96 5.52
N ALA A 105 13.14 -8.28 5.13
CA ALA A 105 13.23 -6.82 5.22
C ALA A 105 12.24 -6.13 4.27
N TYR A 106 12.03 -6.65 3.05
CA TYR A 106 11.02 -6.13 2.14
C TYR A 106 9.61 -6.31 2.70
N GLU A 107 9.26 -7.52 3.12
CA GLU A 107 7.93 -7.84 3.64
C GLU A 107 7.61 -7.00 4.88
N LYS A 108 8.54 -6.94 5.85
CA LYS A 108 8.36 -6.15 7.07
C LYS A 108 8.23 -4.66 6.75
N PHE A 109 9.06 -4.11 5.85
CA PHE A 109 8.98 -2.71 5.49
C PHE A 109 7.66 -2.36 4.80
N VAL A 110 7.22 -3.21 3.87
CA VAL A 110 5.94 -3.03 3.18
C VAL A 110 4.77 -3.14 4.16
N MET A 111 4.79 -4.14 5.05
CA MET A 111 3.76 -4.35 6.07
C MET A 111 3.66 -3.16 7.02
N LEU A 112 4.78 -2.62 7.49
CA LEU A 112 4.80 -1.40 8.31
C LEU A 112 4.20 -0.21 7.56
N GLY A 113 4.46 -0.10 6.26
CA GLY A 113 3.84 0.90 5.39
C GLY A 113 2.33 0.76 5.28
N VAL A 114 1.83 -0.47 5.12
CA VAL A 114 0.39 -0.78 5.08
C VAL A 114 -0.28 -0.47 6.41
N ILE A 115 0.32 -0.88 7.53
CA ILE A 115 -0.18 -0.57 8.88
C ILE A 115 -0.24 0.95 9.07
N SER A 116 0.81 1.66 8.69
CA SER A 116 0.86 3.13 8.78
C SER A 116 -0.24 3.79 7.96
N LEU A 117 -0.52 3.28 6.75
CA LEU A 117 -1.62 3.79 5.93
C LEU A 117 -2.99 3.55 6.61
N GLY A 118 -3.20 2.35 7.15
CA GLY A 118 -4.43 2.03 7.88
C GLY A 118 -4.62 2.91 9.12
N LEU A 119 -3.54 3.22 9.85
CA LEU A 119 -3.58 4.15 10.98
C LEU A 119 -3.94 5.57 10.54
N LEU A 120 -3.37 6.06 9.42
CA LEU A 120 -3.75 7.36 8.87
C LEU A 120 -5.23 7.42 8.49
N GLN A 121 -5.77 6.35 7.90
CA GLN A 121 -7.18 6.25 7.57
C GLN A 121 -8.06 6.23 8.82
N LEU A 122 -7.66 5.47 9.84
CA LEU A 122 -8.38 5.42 11.12
C LEU A 122 -8.39 6.79 11.80
N ILE A 123 -7.26 7.50 11.79
CA ILE A 123 -7.15 8.86 12.34
C ILE A 123 -8.05 9.82 11.57
N SER A 124 -8.04 9.77 10.24
CA SER A 124 -8.94 10.57 9.41
C SER A 124 -10.41 10.36 9.76
N LEU A 125 -10.81 9.12 10.01
CA LEU A 125 -12.19 8.77 10.30
C LEU A 125 -12.61 9.13 11.73
N LYS A 126 -11.76 8.88 12.73
CA LYS A 126 -12.08 9.06 14.15
C LYS A 126 -11.83 10.48 14.66
N PHE A 127 -10.84 11.17 14.10
CA PHE A 127 -10.39 12.48 14.59
C PHE A 127 -10.42 13.54 13.48
N SER A 128 -11.40 13.45 12.58
CA SER A 128 -11.55 14.34 11.42
C SER A 128 -11.44 15.83 11.79
N GLU A 129 -12.21 16.27 12.78
CA GLU A 129 -12.23 17.67 13.23
C GLU A 129 -10.87 18.12 13.79
N SER A 130 -10.28 17.31 14.67
CA SER A 130 -8.95 17.60 15.24
C SER A 130 -7.87 17.71 14.16
N VAL A 131 -7.91 16.84 13.15
CA VAL A 131 -6.99 16.89 12.01
C VAL A 131 -7.18 18.18 11.22
N TRP A 132 -8.42 18.61 10.98
CA TRP A 132 -8.68 19.87 10.28
C TRP A 132 -8.23 21.10 11.07
N ASN A 133 -8.49 21.12 12.37
CA ASN A 133 -8.09 22.23 13.24
C ASN A 133 -6.57 22.40 13.32
N GLN A 134 -5.81 21.32 13.19
CA GLN A 134 -4.35 21.34 13.21
C GLN A 134 -3.71 21.40 11.82
N PHE A 135 -4.50 21.37 10.75
CA PHE A 135 -3.98 21.42 9.40
C PHE A 135 -3.50 22.82 9.05
N SER A 136 -2.18 22.99 8.95
CA SER A 136 -1.53 24.26 8.60
C SER A 136 -1.21 24.43 7.11
N GLY A 137 -1.66 23.49 6.27
CA GLY A 137 -1.43 23.56 4.82
C GLY A 137 -2.51 24.34 4.07
N PHE A 138 -2.26 24.62 2.79
CA PHE A 138 -3.26 25.21 1.91
C PHE A 138 -3.91 24.16 1.02
N LEU A 139 -5.25 24.18 0.93
CA LEU A 139 -6.03 23.39 -0.02
C LEU A 139 -6.86 24.33 -0.88
N ARG A 140 -6.69 24.26 -2.20
CA ARG A 140 -7.46 25.06 -3.15
C ARG A 140 -8.97 24.82 -3.04
N SER A 141 -9.38 23.58 -2.75
CA SER A 141 -10.78 23.21 -2.57
C SER A 141 -10.90 22.05 -1.58
N ARG A 142 -11.76 22.21 -0.58
CA ARG A 142 -12.10 21.12 0.35
C ARG A 142 -13.18 20.24 -0.27
N SER A 143 -12.77 19.13 -0.88
CA SER A 143 -13.69 18.24 -1.59
C SER A 143 -14.49 17.31 -0.69
N ARG A 144 -14.06 17.09 0.56
CA ARG A 144 -14.67 16.14 1.52
C ARG A 144 -14.57 16.65 2.95
N GLU A 145 -15.54 16.26 3.76
CA GLU A 145 -15.52 16.48 5.21
C GLU A 145 -14.42 15.67 5.89
N ILE A 146 -14.22 14.43 5.47
CA ILE A 146 -13.18 13.54 6.00
C ILE A 146 -11.82 13.92 5.38
N PRO A 147 -10.78 14.17 6.19
CA PRO A 147 -9.46 14.52 5.69
C PRO A 147 -8.84 13.35 4.91
N SER A 148 -8.10 13.69 3.85
CA SER A 148 -7.35 12.70 3.07
C SER A 148 -6.18 12.13 3.88
N GLU A 149 -5.70 10.94 3.51
CA GLU A 149 -4.50 10.34 4.12
C GLU A 149 -3.29 11.26 4.01
N ARG A 150 -3.21 12.07 2.95
CA ARG A 150 -2.18 13.10 2.78
C ARG A 150 -2.30 14.20 3.83
N THR A 151 -3.50 14.72 4.05
CA THR A 151 -3.78 15.76 5.06
C THR A 151 -3.41 15.25 6.44
N SER A 152 -3.89 14.07 6.81
CA SER A 152 -3.60 13.42 8.09
C SER A 152 -2.11 13.15 8.26
N LYS A 153 -1.42 12.71 7.21
CA LYS A 153 0.03 12.52 7.25
C LYS A 153 0.76 13.83 7.57
N ILE A 154 0.37 14.95 6.96
CA ILE A 154 1.02 16.25 7.20
C ILE A 154 0.87 16.65 8.66
N VAL A 155 -0.36 16.59 9.19
CA VAL A 155 -0.65 16.94 10.59
C VAL A 155 0.13 16.05 11.55
N ILE A 156 0.06 14.72 11.37
CA ILE A 156 0.76 13.77 12.23
C ILE A 156 2.29 13.96 12.12
N SER A 157 2.81 14.23 10.92
CA SER A 157 4.24 14.48 10.74
C SER A 157 4.68 15.72 11.51
N ASN A 158 3.90 16.81 11.47
CA ASN A 158 4.20 18.03 12.21
C ASN A 158 4.14 17.77 13.73
N LEU A 159 3.10 17.10 14.21
CA LEU A 159 2.97 16.72 15.63
C LEU A 159 4.12 15.84 16.10
N LEU A 160 4.53 14.85 15.29
CA LEU A 160 5.64 13.97 15.61
C LEU A 160 6.95 14.73 15.70
N VAL A 161 7.19 15.72 14.84
CA VAL A 161 8.40 16.56 14.88
C VAL A 161 8.40 17.46 16.11
N MET A 162 7.28 18.11 16.43
CA MET A 162 7.16 18.97 17.61
C MET A 162 7.33 18.20 18.92
N ASN A 163 6.74 17.01 18.99
CA ASN A 163 6.75 16.18 20.20
C ASN A 163 7.87 15.13 20.21
N PHE A 164 8.77 15.13 19.21
CA PHE A 164 9.79 14.09 19.09
C PHE A 164 10.69 13.98 20.33
N CYS A 165 10.97 15.12 20.96
CA CYS A 165 11.79 15.19 22.17
C CYS A 165 11.01 14.91 23.46
N SER A 166 9.68 15.03 23.46
CA SER A 166 8.83 14.88 24.64
C SER A 166 8.23 13.49 24.80
N PHE A 167 8.23 12.66 23.74
CA PHE A 167 7.82 11.26 23.86
C PHE A 167 8.70 10.49 24.85
N ALA A 168 8.07 9.65 25.69
CA ALA A 168 8.78 8.69 26.53
C ALA A 168 9.70 7.84 25.65
N LEU A 169 10.99 8.14 25.74
CA LEU A 169 12.04 7.69 24.85
C LEU A 169 12.23 6.17 25.00
N THR A 170 11.46 5.38 24.26
CA THR A 170 11.68 3.94 24.13
C THR A 170 13.09 3.72 23.57
N GLY A 171 13.78 2.64 23.94
CA GLY A 171 15.19 2.42 23.58
C GLY A 171 15.53 2.53 22.07
N ILE A 172 14.55 2.26 21.19
CA ILE A 172 14.70 2.44 19.74
C ILE A 172 14.70 3.94 19.36
N LEU A 173 13.81 4.73 19.96
CA LEU A 173 13.69 6.16 19.68
C LEU A 173 14.95 6.93 20.15
N LEU A 174 15.55 6.50 21.26
CA LEU A 174 16.88 6.96 21.72
C LEU A 174 17.96 6.70 20.68
N LYS A 175 18.08 5.46 20.19
CA LYS A 175 19.07 5.11 19.17
C LYS A 175 18.90 5.94 17.89
N ILE A 176 17.65 6.20 17.50
CA ILE A 176 17.35 7.06 16.34
C ILE A 176 17.81 8.51 16.62
N LYS A 177 17.48 9.04 17.80
CA LYS A 177 17.91 10.38 18.23
C LYS A 177 19.44 10.51 18.23
N ASP A 178 20.14 9.53 18.81
CA ASP A 178 21.61 9.50 18.86
C ASP A 178 22.22 9.46 17.46
N TYR A 179 21.68 8.64 16.56
CA TYR A 179 22.12 8.58 15.17
C TYR A 179 21.96 9.93 14.46
N PHE A 180 20.83 10.61 14.62
CA PHE A 180 20.60 11.92 14.00
C PHE A 180 21.48 13.02 14.60
N LEU A 181 21.72 12.99 15.92
CA LEU A 181 22.62 13.92 16.60
C LEU A 181 24.07 13.73 16.11
N GLN A 182 24.57 12.49 16.07
CA GLN A 182 25.91 12.18 15.57
C GLN A 182 26.12 12.65 14.12
N LYS A 183 25.11 12.46 13.27
CA LYS A 183 25.14 12.89 11.86
C LYS A 183 25.13 14.42 11.71
N LYS A 184 24.50 15.15 12.64
CA LYS A 184 24.50 16.62 12.65
C LYS A 184 25.86 17.16 13.08
N ILE A 185 26.47 16.54 14.10
CA ILE A 185 27.81 16.87 14.59
C ILE A 185 28.89 16.60 13.53
N SER A 186 28.81 15.47 12.81
CA SER A 186 29.78 15.16 11.74
C SER A 186 29.69 16.11 10.54
N LYS A 187 28.49 16.64 10.23
CA LYS A 187 28.32 17.68 9.21
C LYS A 187 28.87 19.04 9.63
N GLN A 188 28.85 19.37 10.92
CA GLN A 188 29.41 20.64 11.43
C GLN A 188 30.94 20.63 11.53
N LYS A 189 31.58 19.46 11.62
CA LYS A 189 33.06 19.33 11.61
C LYS A 189 33.70 19.38 10.21
N HIS A 190 32.90 19.38 9.16
CA HIS A 190 33.35 19.46 7.76
C HIS A 190 33.02 20.81 7.08
N LEU A 191 32.65 21.80 7.89
CA LEU A 191 32.58 23.22 7.55
C LEU A 191 33.67 23.94 8.36
#